data_AF-A0A0G0WKQ1-F1
#
_entry.id   AF-A0A0G0WKQ1-F1
#
_cell.length_a   1.000
_cell.length_b   1.000
_cell.length_c   1.000
_cell.angle_alpha   90.00
_cell.angle_beta   90.00
_cell.angle_gamma   90.00
#
_symmetry.space_group_name_H-M   'P 1'
#
loop_
_entity.id
_entity.type
_entity.pdbx_description
1 polymer ?
#
loop_
_entity_poly.entity_id
_entity_poly.type
_entity_poly.pdbx_seq_one_letter_code
_entity_poly.pdbx_strand_id
1 'polypeptide(L)'
;MGTAQQIHIGSGQGLTDIAKILKERDLVRSAIVFKFYVIGLGWERNLKAGDYTISAGATLNDIAVQIAGGNGVSTDMRSLSPRAQIFGKLINGSRT
;
A
#
# COMPACT_ATOMS: atom_id res chain seq x y z
N MET A 1 -14.99 14.64 0.04
CA MET A 1 -13.88 14.45 1.00
C MET A 1 -13.82 12.97 1.33
N GLY A 2 -12.91 12.22 0.72
CA GLY A 2 -12.74 10.79 1.01
C GLY A 2 -11.94 10.66 2.31
N THR A 3 -12.55 10.12 3.36
CA THR A 3 -11.90 9.92 4.64
C THR A 3 -11.00 8.68 4.58
N ALA A 4 -9.81 8.76 5.19
CA ALA A 4 -8.94 7.60 5.32
C ALA A 4 -9.58 6.57 6.27
N GLN A 5 -9.46 5.29 5.93
CA GLN A 5 -10.01 4.19 6.70
C GLN A 5 -8.89 3.40 7.37
N GLN A 6 -9.06 3.13 8.66
CA GLN A 6 -8.16 2.25 9.40
C GLN A 6 -8.58 0.79 9.21
N ILE A 7 -7.61 -0.05 8.91
CA ILE A 7 -7.76 -1.50 8.84
C ILE A 7 -6.81 -2.16 9.83
N HIS A 8 -7.29 -3.21 10.48
CA HIS A 8 -6.50 -4.07 11.32
C HIS A 8 -6.28 -5.39 10.61
N ILE A 9 -5.01 -5.78 10.46
CA ILE A 9 -4.61 -7.09 9.93
C ILE A 9 -4.03 -7.90 11.09
N GLY A 10 -4.77 -8.93 11.50
CA GLY A 10 -4.38 -9.83 12.58
C GLY A 10 -3.19 -10.72 12.23
N SER A 11 -2.45 -11.15 13.24
CA SER A 11 -1.37 -12.13 13.07
C SER A 11 -1.93 -13.47 12.60
N GLY A 12 -1.31 -14.05 11.56
CA GLY A 12 -1.78 -15.30 10.93
C GLY A 12 -2.82 -15.10 9.82
N GLN A 13 -3.27 -13.86 9.55
CA GLN A 13 -4.08 -13.56 8.37
C GLN A 13 -3.21 -13.59 7.11
N GLY A 14 -3.58 -14.45 6.16
CA GLY A 14 -2.86 -14.58 4.91
C GLY A 14 -3.35 -13.59 3.84
N LEU A 15 -2.72 -13.64 2.66
CA LEU A 15 -3.13 -12.83 1.51
C LEU A 15 -4.64 -12.89 1.22
N THR A 16 -5.26 -14.07 1.37
CA THR A 16 -6.69 -14.23 1.11
C THR A 16 -7.57 -13.46 2.10
N ASP A 17 -7.22 -13.48 3.39
CA ASP A 17 -7.95 -12.77 4.44
C ASP A 17 -7.80 -11.26 4.29
N ILE A 18 -6.57 -10.80 4.04
CA ILE A 18 -6.26 -9.39 3.79
C ILE A 18 -7.06 -8.88 2.59
N ALA A 19 -7.07 -9.63 1.49
CA ALA A 19 -7.81 -9.27 0.29
C ALA A 19 -9.33 -9.15 0.53
N LYS A 20 -9.89 -10.03 1.39
CA LYS A 20 -11.31 -9.96 1.79
C LYS A 20 -11.59 -8.70 2.60
N ILE A 21 -10.79 -8.43 3.63
CA ILE A 21 -10.94 -7.24 4.48
C ILE A 21 -10.90 -5.95 3.66
N LEU A 22 -9.94 -5.86 2.72
CA LEU A 22 -9.82 -4.70 1.82
C LEU A 22 -11.06 -4.53 0.95
N LYS A 23 -11.63 -5.63 0.44
CA LYS A 23 -12.84 -5.59 -0.38
C LYS A 23 -14.08 -5.27 0.44
N GLU A 24 -14.19 -5.80 1.66
CA GLU A 24 -15.31 -5.55 2.57
C GLU A 24 -15.39 -4.10 3.02
N ARG A 25 -14.24 -3.42 3.07
CA ARG A 25 -14.13 -2.00 3.40
C ARG A 25 -14.17 -1.08 2.18
N ASP A 26 -14.42 -1.63 0.99
CA ASP A 26 -14.43 -0.91 -0.30
C ASP A 26 -13.10 -0.22 -0.65
N LEU A 27 -11.98 -0.68 -0.07
CA LEU A 27 -10.64 -0.15 -0.34
C LEU A 27 -10.06 -0.68 -1.64
N VAL A 28 -10.46 -1.89 -2.03
CA VAL A 28 -10.14 -2.47 -3.34
C VAL A 28 -11.41 -2.91 -4.05
N ARG A 29 -11.45 -2.68 -5.36
CA ARG A 29 -12.58 -3.05 -6.21
C ARG A 29 -12.82 -4.56 -6.28
N SER A 30 -11.77 -5.36 -6.10
CA SER A 30 -11.88 -6.82 -6.08
C SER A 30 -10.73 -7.45 -5.29
N ALA A 31 -11.08 -8.35 -4.36
CA ALA A 31 -10.13 -9.16 -3.62
C ALA A 31 -9.27 -10.02 -4.56
N ILE A 32 -9.85 -10.54 -5.63
CA ILE A 32 -9.16 -11.43 -6.59
C ILE A 32 -8.05 -10.67 -7.32
N VAL A 33 -8.35 -9.45 -7.78
CA VAL A 33 -7.37 -8.60 -8.48
C VAL A 33 -6.19 -8.28 -7.57
N PHE A 34 -6.47 -7.94 -6.30
CA PHE A 34 -5.40 -7.72 -5.31
C PHE A 34 -4.54 -8.97 -5.09
N LYS A 35 -5.15 -10.15 -4.98
CA LYS A 35 -4.42 -11.42 -4.85
C LYS A 35 -3.47 -11.65 -6.00
N PHE A 36 -3.96 -11.60 -7.24
CA PHE A 36 -3.12 -11.82 -8.42
C PHE A 36 -2.02 -10.78 -8.55
N TYR A 37 -2.30 -9.53 -8.18
CA TYR A 37 -1.30 -8.47 -8.16
C TYR A 37 -0.15 -8.78 -7.19
N VAL A 38 -0.46 -9.16 -5.95
CA VAL A 38 0.56 -9.50 -4.93
C VAL A 38 1.32 -10.79 -5.29
N ILE A 39 0.63 -11.81 -5.82
CA ILE A 39 1.24 -13.06 -6.28
C ILE A 39 2.19 -12.80 -7.45
N GLY A 40 1.78 -11.99 -8.43
CA GLY A 40 2.62 -11.63 -9.58
C GLY A 40 3.91 -10.90 -9.18
N LEU A 41 3.91 -10.22 -8.04
CA LEU A 41 5.09 -9.58 -7.45
C LEU A 41 5.89 -10.49 -6.51
N GLY A 42 5.39 -11.68 -6.17
CA GLY A 42 6.02 -12.59 -5.20
C GLY A 42 5.97 -12.08 -3.76
N TRP A 43 5.04 -11.19 -3.43
CA TRP A 43 4.94 -10.55 -2.10
C TRP A 43 3.98 -11.26 -1.15
N GLU A 44 3.40 -12.39 -1.55
CA GLU A 44 2.41 -13.15 -0.77
C GLU A 44 2.89 -13.52 0.64
N ARG A 45 4.19 -13.74 0.82
CA ARG A 45 4.84 -14.10 2.10
C ARG A 45 5.37 -12.89 2.87
N ASN A 46 5.39 -11.71 2.25
CA ASN A 46 5.91 -10.48 2.83
C ASN A 46 4.82 -9.60 3.44
N LEU A 47 3.56 -10.01 3.37
CA LEU A 47 2.46 -9.27 3.98
C LEU A 47 2.57 -9.31 5.50
N LYS A 48 2.61 -8.13 6.12
CA LYS A 48 2.78 -8.01 7.57
C LYS A 48 1.45 -7.74 8.26
N ALA A 49 1.27 -8.38 9.42
CA ALA A 49 0.21 -8.02 10.35
C ALA A 49 0.46 -6.63 10.94
N GLY A 50 -0.62 -5.92 11.28
CA GLY A 50 -0.55 -4.58 11.85
C GLY A 50 -1.75 -3.71 11.48
N ASP A 51 -1.70 -2.47 11.97
CA ASP A 51 -2.71 -1.45 11.70
C ASP A 51 -2.26 -0.53 10.56
N TYR A 52 -3.13 -0.39 9.58
CA TYR A 52 -2.86 0.41 8.38
C TYR A 52 -3.95 1.44 8.21
N THR A 53 -3.58 2.66 7.82
CA THR A 53 -4.53 3.70 7.43
C THR A 53 -4.42 3.86 5.93
N ILE A 54 -5.51 3.56 5.23
CA ILE A 54 -5.60 3.62 3.77
C ILE A 54 -6.54 4.75 3.40
N SER A 55 -6.07 5.67 2.55
CA SER A 55 -6.91 6.77 2.06
C SER A 55 -7.99 6.25 1.11
N ALA A 56 -9.22 6.74 1.24
CA ALA A 56 -10.28 6.49 0.27
C ALA A 56 -9.87 7.09 -1.10
N GLY A 57 -9.45 6.23 -2.03
CA GLY A 57 -8.87 6.62 -3.32
C GLY A 57 -7.42 6.17 -3.53
N ALA A 58 -6.80 5.49 -2.54
CA ALA A 58 -5.51 4.84 -2.73
C ALA A 58 -5.58 3.82 -3.87
N THR A 59 -4.50 3.72 -4.64
CA THR A 59 -4.43 2.77 -5.76
C THR A 59 -4.09 1.36 -5.26
N LEU A 60 -4.39 0.35 -6.07
CA LEU A 60 -4.04 -1.04 -5.77
C LEU A 60 -2.54 -1.22 -5.45
N ASN A 61 -1.67 -0.51 -6.19
CA ASN A 61 -0.23 -0.51 -5.98
C ASN A 61 0.13 0.08 -4.62
N ASP A 62 -0.44 1.25 -4.29
CA ASP A 62 -0.17 1.95 -3.03
C ASP A 62 -0.53 1.08 -1.82
N ILE A 63 -1.72 0.47 -1.84
CA ILE A 63 -2.20 -0.46 -0.81
C ILE A 63 -1.28 -1.67 -0.69
N ALA A 64 -0.90 -2.28 -1.82
CA ALA A 64 -0.04 -3.46 -1.81
C ALA A 64 1.36 -3.14 -1.27
N VAL A 65 1.94 -2.01 -1.65
CA VAL A 65 3.23 -1.53 -1.16
C VAL A 65 3.17 -1.23 0.33
N GLN A 66 2.07 -0.63 0.80
CA GLN A 66 1.90 -0.29 2.22
C GLN A 66 1.86 -1.55 3.09
N ILE A 67 1.10 -2.57 2.67
CA ILE A 67 0.93 -3.83 3.42
C ILE A 67 2.16 -4.74 3.30
N ALA A 68 2.74 -4.88 2.10
CA ALA A 68 3.93 -5.72 1.88
C ALA A 68 5.22 -5.08 2.42
N GLY A 69 5.32 -3.75 2.35
CA GLY A 69 6.45 -3.01 2.93
C GLY A 69 6.39 -2.95 4.46
N GLY A 70 5.21 -3.16 5.06
CA GLY A 70 4.99 -2.92 6.48
C GLY A 70 4.98 -1.44 6.85
N ASN A 71 4.72 -0.55 5.88
CA ASN A 71 4.50 0.88 6.10
C ASN A 71 3.07 1.14 6.63
N GLY A 72 2.63 0.32 7.59
CA GLY A 72 1.50 0.67 8.46
C GLY A 72 1.84 1.96 9.19
N VAL A 73 0.83 2.74 9.59
CA VAL A 73 1.03 4.07 10.16
C VAL A 73 1.96 3.99 11.35
N SER A 74 3.23 4.27 11.10
CA SER A 74 4.07 4.97 12.04
C SER A 74 3.59 6.41 11.92
N THR A 75 3.01 6.92 13.00
CA THR A 75 2.79 8.35 13.19
C THR A 75 4.15 9.06 13.08
N ASP A 76 4.58 9.31 11.85
CA ASP A 76 5.60 10.26 11.51
C ASP A 76 5.30 10.71 10.08
N MET A 77 4.80 11.93 10.00
CA MET A 77 4.42 12.66 8.79
C MET A 77 5.66 13.00 7.92
N ARG A 78 6.71 12.16 7.95
CA ARG A 78 8.03 12.38 7.35
C ARG A 78 8.56 11.21 6.51
N SER A 79 7.88 10.06 6.46
CA SER A 79 8.25 8.96 5.56
C SER A 79 7.60 9.11 4.18
N LEU A 80 7.81 10.26 3.52
CA LEU A 80 7.94 10.26 2.06
C LEU A 80 9.18 9.42 1.78
N SER A 81 9.00 8.13 1.49
CA SER A 81 10.11 7.28 1.02
C SER A 81 10.85 8.05 -0.09
N PRO A 82 12.12 8.45 0.11
CA PRO A 82 12.82 9.33 -0.83
C PRO A 82 13.09 8.68 -2.20
N ARG A 83 12.67 7.42 -2.43
CA ARG A 83 12.86 6.72 -3.70
C ARG A 83 11.92 7.15 -4.83
N ALA A 84 10.86 7.92 -4.58
CA ALA A 84 10.03 8.47 -5.65
C ALA A 84 10.57 9.78 -6.27
N GLN A 85 11.62 10.39 -5.68
CA GLN A 85 12.21 11.64 -6.20
C GLN A 85 13.43 11.44 -7.13
N ILE A 86 13.85 10.21 -7.42
CA ILE A 86 15.13 9.97 -8.12
C ILE A 86 14.99 9.88 -9.65
N PHE A 87 13.77 9.80 -10.21
CA PHE A 87 13.59 9.70 -11.67
C PHE A 87 13.13 11.00 -12.37
N GLY A 88 13.27 12.15 -11.69
CA GLY A 88 12.82 13.46 -12.21
C GLY A 88 13.81 14.62 -12.08
N LYS A 89 15.07 14.38 -11.72
CA LYS A 89 16.09 15.45 -11.56
C LYS A 89 17.19 15.42 -12.63
N LEU A 90 16.88 15.07 -13.88
CA LEU A 90 17.88 15.11 -14.96
C LEU A 90 17.47 15.84 -16.26
N ILE A 91 16.45 16.70 -16.21
CA ILE A 91 16.08 17.54 -17.37
C ILE A 91 15.56 18.91 -16.92
N ASN A 92 16.43 19.76 -16.36
CA ASN A 92 16.37 21.21 -16.64
C ASN A 92 17.59 21.98 -16.11
N GLY A 93 18.19 22.79 -17.00
CA GLY A 93 18.88 24.02 -16.59
C GLY A 93 20.40 24.07 -16.73
N SER A 94 20.94 23.82 -17.93
CA SER A 94 22.14 24.53 -18.38
C SER A 94 21.78 26.01 -18.58
N ARG A 95 22.59 26.92 -18.01
CA ARG A 95 22.92 28.27 -18.52
C ARG A 95 23.84 28.97 -17.52
N THR A 96 25.14 28.77 -17.69
CA THR A 96 26.15 29.82 -17.51
C THR A 96 26.42 30.43 -18.87
#